data_AF-A0A5C5FX89-F1
#
_entry.id   AF-A0A5C5FX89-F1
#
_cell.length_a   1.000
_cell.length_b   1.000
_cell.length_c   1.000
_cell.angle_alpha   90.00
_cell.angle_beta   90.00
_cell.angle_gamma   90.00
#
_symmetry.space_group_name_H-M   'P 1'
#
loop_
_entity.id
_entity.type
_entity.pdbx_description
1 polymer ?
#
loop_
_entity_poly.entity_id
_entity_poly.type
_entity_poly.pdbx_seq_one_letter_code
_entity_poly.pdbx_strand_id
1 'polypeptide(L)'
;MPQRPHRVRTTVDRASCARTQELEPAALIDRVIHRPAPVRLPLLRHLLCTSLPPFFKPHPKLNPATGRVLSRPLGGDRGMTEWFEESDEDATSWRRQVGLGSVVKVVVEALEPAEVEDLWPFLLPPLLAYLDDYEAANKVIGISVLDALLDKVDASLLRRTGVGKVFEKSLENAFSSLSDPLSPSLVAAAHPVALKLLTLQHPASSTGDDQPRFDALCALLSASVTHTWEFKSGHVALETVSCLALPPLLDALGAGSIRYLQLLVPHLCGVLTGANGTWTRETAGMLHAAAVALGCVARNATARVSGRWEGRIGAAVAQCWVEAREDEAAVKLREGDEGRGALHELEGALRAVVEELGRKEGGALLAPPRLVEDPALRDLFSPPAVAAW
;
A
#
# COMPACT_ATOMS: atom_id res chain seq x y z
N MET A 1 84.52 9.52 6.42
CA MET A 1 84.35 9.00 7.81
C MET A 1 83.63 10.07 8.63
N PRO A 2 82.79 9.68 9.61
CA PRO A 2 81.40 10.13 9.70
C PRO A 2 81.21 11.39 10.57
N GLN A 3 80.25 12.24 10.20
CA GLN A 3 79.50 13.08 11.14
C GLN A 3 78.03 13.19 10.68
N ARG A 4 77.12 12.82 11.59
CA ARG A 4 75.67 12.96 11.43
C ARG A 4 75.28 14.44 11.43
N PRO A 5 74.26 14.86 10.65
CA PRO A 5 73.54 16.09 10.96
C PRO A 5 72.14 15.80 11.53
N HIS A 6 71.75 16.73 12.40
CA HIS A 6 70.56 16.78 13.23
C HIS A 6 69.25 16.75 12.43
N ARG A 7 68.30 15.93 12.90
CA ARG A 7 66.87 16.04 12.54
C ARG A 7 66.28 17.26 13.24
N VAL A 8 66.06 18.33 12.49
CA VAL A 8 65.19 19.45 12.88
C VAL A 8 63.74 19.01 12.66
N ARG A 9 62.93 19.08 13.72
CA ARG A 9 61.47 18.95 13.66
C ARG A 9 60.92 20.20 12.98
N THR A 10 60.28 20.03 11.82
CA THR A 10 59.32 21.00 11.28
C THR A 10 57.91 20.43 11.44
N THR A 11 57.21 21.00 12.42
CA THR A 11 55.76 20.99 12.54
C THR A 11 55.15 21.61 11.28
N VAL A 12 54.45 20.80 10.49
CA VAL A 12 53.53 21.31 9.47
C VAL A 12 52.12 21.04 9.97
N ASP A 13 51.40 22.14 10.15
CA ASP A 13 50.01 22.24 10.58
C ASP A 13 49.09 21.26 9.85
N ARG A 14 48.53 20.32 10.62
CA ARG A 14 47.29 19.61 10.27
C ARG A 14 46.11 20.53 10.56
N ALA A 15 45.88 21.52 9.72
CA ALA A 15 44.68 22.36 9.82
C ALA A 15 44.21 22.82 8.45
N SER A 16 43.73 21.88 7.63
CA SER A 16 42.76 22.13 6.55
C SER A 16 42.34 20.80 5.92
N CYS A 17 41.69 19.95 6.72
CA CYS A 17 40.85 18.89 6.16
C CYS A 17 39.42 19.33 6.46
N ALA A 18 38.81 20.02 5.50
CA ALA A 18 37.38 20.27 5.51
C ALA A 18 36.69 18.90 5.58
N ARG A 19 36.10 18.60 6.73
CA ARG A 19 35.14 17.51 6.87
C ARG A 19 34.00 17.83 5.91
N THR A 20 33.97 17.19 4.75
CA THR A 20 32.74 16.98 4.00
C THR A 20 31.85 16.16 4.93
N GLN A 21 31.01 16.87 5.68
CA GLN A 21 29.94 16.29 6.46
C GLN A 21 29.02 15.62 5.43
N GLU A 22 28.97 14.28 5.43
CA GLU A 22 28.02 13.53 4.62
C GLU A 22 26.63 14.10 4.88
N LEU A 23 26.07 14.73 3.85
CA LEU A 23 24.76 15.36 3.92
C LEU A 23 23.74 14.24 3.93
N GLU A 24 23.03 14.10 5.06
CA GLU A 24 21.83 13.27 5.15
C GLU A 24 20.89 13.60 3.98
N PRO A 25 20.44 12.61 3.18
CA PRO A 25 19.58 12.83 2.03
C PRO A 25 18.34 13.65 2.35
N ALA A 26 17.74 13.44 3.52
CA ALA A 26 16.60 14.21 4.02
C ALA A 26 16.88 15.72 4.13
N ALA A 27 18.10 16.10 4.52
CA ALA A 27 18.49 17.50 4.65
C ALA A 27 18.68 18.19 3.29
N LEU A 28 18.97 17.45 2.22
CA LEU A 28 19.02 17.99 0.86
C LEU A 28 17.60 18.21 0.30
N ILE A 29 16.68 17.29 0.59
CA ILE A 29 15.27 17.35 0.18
C ILE A 29 14.60 18.58 0.77
N ASP A 30 14.72 18.77 2.09
CA ASP A 30 14.18 19.96 2.77
C ASP A 30 14.76 21.25 2.18
N ARG A 31 16.02 21.24 1.79
CA ARG A 31 16.69 22.40 1.19
C ARG A 31 16.27 22.70 -0.24
N VAL A 32 15.63 21.78 -0.96
CA VAL A 32 15.12 22.00 -2.33
C VAL A 32 13.63 22.34 -2.28
N ILE A 33 12.83 21.58 -1.52
CA ILE A 33 11.38 21.75 -1.41
C ILE A 33 11.04 23.14 -0.83
N HIS A 34 11.74 23.57 0.22
CA HIS A 34 11.42 24.83 0.91
C HIS A 34 12.01 26.08 0.23
N ARG A 35 12.62 25.95 -0.95
CA ARG A 35 13.17 27.10 -1.68
C ARG A 35 12.07 27.80 -2.48
N PRO A 36 12.15 29.13 -2.61
CA PRO A 36 11.19 29.87 -3.40
C PRO A 36 11.27 29.45 -4.87
N ALA A 37 10.14 29.51 -5.58
CA ALA A 37 10.00 29.07 -6.96
C ALA A 37 11.09 29.61 -7.93
N PRO A 38 11.53 30.88 -7.86
CA PRO A 38 12.60 31.41 -8.73
C PRO A 38 13.94 30.67 -8.60
N VAL A 39 14.17 29.99 -7.48
CA VAL A 39 15.40 29.23 -7.21
C VAL A 39 15.21 27.75 -7.53
N ARG A 40 14.12 27.13 -7.04
CA ARG A 40 13.92 25.68 -7.23
C ARG A 40 13.46 25.33 -8.64
N LEU A 41 12.56 26.10 -9.25
CA LEU A 41 11.90 25.70 -10.50
C LEU A 41 12.88 25.60 -11.68
N PRO A 42 13.85 26.51 -11.88
CA PRO A 42 14.85 26.35 -12.94
C PRO A 42 15.68 25.06 -12.78
N LEU A 43 16.04 24.70 -11.54
CA LEU A 43 16.74 23.45 -11.25
C LEU A 43 15.86 22.23 -11.56
N LEU A 44 14.61 22.21 -11.09
CA LEU A 44 13.67 21.12 -11.35
C LEU A 44 13.41 20.95 -12.85
N ARG A 45 13.27 22.07 -13.58
CA ARG A 45 13.14 22.06 -15.05
C ARG A 45 14.40 21.50 -15.72
N HIS A 46 15.59 21.89 -15.27
CA HIS A 46 16.83 21.34 -15.81
C HIS A 46 16.93 19.82 -15.57
N LEU A 47 16.57 19.35 -14.36
CA LEU A 47 16.55 17.92 -14.06
C LEU A 47 15.59 17.16 -14.97
N LEU A 48 14.34 17.62 -15.09
CA LEU A 48 13.29 16.95 -15.89
C LEU A 48 13.49 17.05 -17.39
N CYS A 49 14.02 18.17 -17.89
CA CYS A 49 14.13 18.41 -19.33
C CYS A 49 15.53 18.11 -19.88
N THR A 50 16.55 17.92 -19.04
CA THR A 50 17.93 17.71 -19.49
C THR A 50 18.61 16.54 -18.80
N SER A 51 18.56 16.44 -17.48
CA SER A 51 19.34 15.43 -16.75
C SER A 51 18.71 14.03 -16.74
N LEU A 52 17.38 13.94 -16.55
CA LEU A 52 16.64 12.67 -16.50
C LEU A 52 16.32 12.07 -17.87
N PRO A 53 15.95 12.82 -18.93
CA PRO A 53 15.54 12.24 -20.21
C PRO A 53 16.52 11.24 -20.85
N PRO A 54 17.86 11.38 -20.74
CA PRO A 54 18.79 10.37 -21.24
C PRO A 54 18.60 8.97 -20.65
N PHE A 55 18.01 8.86 -19.45
CA PHE A 55 17.78 7.59 -18.76
C PHE A 55 16.41 6.96 -19.06
N PHE A 56 15.44 7.74 -19.55
CA PHE A 56 14.06 7.30 -19.63
C PHE A 56 13.46 7.49 -21.03
N LYS A 57 12.98 6.40 -21.62
CA LYS A 57 12.29 6.42 -22.91
C LYS A 57 10.84 6.92 -22.75
N PRO A 58 10.34 7.75 -23.67
CA PRO A 58 8.92 8.09 -23.71
C PRO A 58 8.05 6.83 -23.80
N HIS A 59 6.97 6.78 -23.01
CA HIS A 59 6.08 5.63 -22.99
C HIS A 59 5.28 5.53 -24.31
N PRO A 60 5.20 4.35 -24.97
CA PRO A 60 4.60 4.22 -26.31
C PRO A 60 3.14 4.65 -26.40
N LYS A 61 2.36 4.51 -25.31
CA LYS A 61 0.95 4.93 -25.28
C LYS A 61 0.75 6.43 -25.07
N LEU A 62 1.81 7.22 -24.90
CA LEU A 62 1.72 8.63 -24.56
C LEU A 62 2.36 9.52 -25.62
N ASN A 63 1.76 10.68 -25.85
CA ASN A 63 2.32 11.73 -26.68
C ASN A 63 3.48 12.41 -25.90
N PRO A 64 4.72 12.39 -26.37
CA PRO A 64 5.88 12.88 -25.61
C PRO A 64 5.86 14.39 -25.37
N ALA A 65 5.15 15.16 -26.20
CA ALA A 65 5.08 16.62 -26.08
C ALA A 65 3.94 17.09 -25.16
N THR A 66 2.90 16.27 -24.97
CA THR A 66 1.68 16.69 -24.24
C THR A 66 1.33 15.79 -23.06
N GLY A 67 1.96 14.62 -22.93
CA GLY A 67 1.63 13.61 -21.93
C GLY A 67 0.23 13.02 -22.08
N ARG A 68 -0.46 13.25 -23.22
CA ARG A 68 -1.79 12.70 -23.48
C ARG A 68 -1.70 11.28 -24.01
N VAL A 69 -2.67 10.44 -23.62
CA VAL A 69 -2.82 9.09 -24.17
C VAL A 69 -3.08 9.16 -25.67
N LEU A 70 -2.39 8.30 -26.41
CA LEU A 70 -2.52 8.15 -27.85
C LEU A 70 -3.58 7.09 -28.18
N SER A 71 -4.30 7.29 -29.28
CA SER A 71 -5.22 6.29 -29.82
C SER A 71 -4.50 5.07 -30.42
N ARG A 72 -3.24 5.23 -30.80
CA ARG A 72 -2.35 4.15 -31.26
C ARG A 72 -0.97 4.32 -30.64
N PRO A 73 -0.31 3.24 -30.18
CA PRO A 73 1.03 3.34 -29.63
C PRO A 73 2.04 3.89 -30.66
N LEU A 74 3.02 4.67 -30.17
CA LEU A 74 4.23 5.00 -30.92
C LEU A 74 4.98 3.70 -31.24
N GLY A 75 5.51 3.56 -32.46
CA GLY A 75 6.16 2.33 -32.91
C GLY A 75 5.19 1.20 -33.30
N GLY A 76 3.87 1.46 -33.30
CA GLY A 76 2.86 0.46 -33.68
C GLY A 76 2.77 -0.69 -32.66
N ASP A 77 2.35 -1.87 -33.13
CA ASP A 77 2.08 -3.03 -32.26
C ASP A 77 3.33 -3.53 -31.50
N ARG A 78 4.53 -3.22 -32.00
CA ARG A 78 5.81 -3.59 -31.37
C ARG A 78 6.35 -2.53 -30.40
N GLY A 79 5.76 -1.33 -30.38
CA GLY A 79 6.28 -0.22 -29.58
C GLY A 79 6.37 -0.52 -28.08
N MET A 80 5.44 -1.30 -27.54
CA MET A 80 5.50 -1.75 -26.14
C MET A 80 6.65 -2.73 -25.91
N THR A 81 6.86 -3.68 -26.82
CA THR A 81 7.94 -4.67 -26.71
C THR A 81 9.31 -3.97 -26.76
N GLU A 82 9.51 -3.08 -27.73
CA GLU A 82 10.76 -2.30 -27.88
C GLU A 82 11.03 -1.37 -26.68
N TRP A 83 9.98 -0.90 -26.01
CA TRP A 83 10.11 -0.11 -24.79
C TRP A 83 10.63 -0.94 -23.60
N PHE A 84 10.26 -2.23 -23.52
CA PHE A 84 10.72 -3.15 -22.50
C PHE A 84 12.09 -3.79 -22.79
N GLU A 85 12.44 -4.00 -24.06
CA GLU A 85 13.66 -4.70 -24.53
C GLU A 85 14.98 -3.93 -24.33
N GLU A 86 15.07 -3.07 -23.32
CA GLU A 86 16.35 -2.47 -22.93
C GLU A 86 17.23 -3.51 -22.22
N SER A 87 18.36 -3.86 -22.85
CA SER A 87 19.28 -4.89 -22.35
C SER A 87 19.80 -4.54 -20.95
N ASP A 88 19.65 -5.47 -20.00
CA ASP A 88 20.18 -5.34 -18.64
C ASP A 88 21.69 -5.05 -18.60
N GLU A 89 22.41 -5.35 -19.67
CA GLU A 89 23.86 -5.16 -19.80
C GLU A 89 24.28 -3.69 -20.03
N ASP A 90 23.33 -2.78 -20.24
CA ASP A 90 23.65 -1.37 -20.43
C ASP A 90 23.99 -0.69 -19.10
N ALA A 91 25.25 -0.27 -18.95
CA ALA A 91 25.71 0.51 -17.79
C ALA A 91 24.97 1.85 -17.62
N THR A 92 24.31 2.34 -18.69
CA THR A 92 23.47 3.55 -18.66
C THR A 92 22.01 3.27 -18.30
N SER A 93 21.63 2.00 -18.10
CA SER A 93 20.28 1.63 -17.67
C SER A 93 19.90 2.33 -16.37
N TRP A 94 18.71 2.95 -16.36
CA TRP A 94 18.15 3.61 -15.19
C TRP A 94 17.98 2.65 -13.99
N ARG A 95 17.81 1.34 -14.23
CA ARG A 95 17.71 0.30 -13.19
C ARG A 95 18.98 0.16 -12.36
N ARG A 96 20.14 0.47 -12.95
CA ARG A 96 21.45 0.39 -12.28
C ARG A 96 21.84 1.67 -11.55
N GLN A 97 21.07 2.75 -11.72
CA GLN A 97 21.38 4.06 -11.12
C GLN A 97 20.84 4.14 -9.69
N VAL A 98 21.71 3.85 -8.72
CA VAL A 98 21.37 3.92 -7.29
C VAL A 98 20.91 5.34 -6.94
N GLY A 99 19.74 5.44 -6.30
CA GLY A 99 19.17 6.71 -5.85
C GLY A 99 18.42 7.51 -6.93
N LEU A 100 18.42 7.09 -8.20
CA LEU A 100 17.71 7.78 -9.27
C LEU A 100 16.21 7.90 -9.00
N GLY A 101 15.58 6.82 -8.49
CA GLY A 101 14.19 6.83 -8.07
C GLY A 101 13.88 7.83 -6.96
N SER A 102 14.82 8.00 -6.01
CA SER A 102 14.71 9.01 -4.97
C SER A 102 14.80 10.43 -5.55
N VAL A 103 15.68 10.66 -6.53
CA VAL A 103 15.73 11.95 -7.25
C VAL A 103 14.41 12.25 -7.94
N VAL A 104 13.82 11.26 -8.63
CA VAL A 104 12.51 11.41 -9.29
C VAL A 104 11.42 11.77 -8.27
N LYS A 105 11.37 11.07 -7.13
CA LYS A 105 10.40 11.36 -6.06
C LYS A 105 10.55 12.78 -5.52
N VAL A 106 11.78 13.20 -5.22
CA VAL A 106 12.07 14.54 -4.68
C VAL A 106 11.69 15.64 -5.67
N VAL A 107 11.92 15.41 -6.96
CA VAL A 107 11.49 16.33 -8.01
C VAL A 107 9.96 16.48 -8.00
N VAL A 108 9.21 15.39 -7.89
CA VAL A 108 7.74 15.42 -7.80
C VAL A 108 7.27 16.14 -6.53
N GLU A 109 7.83 15.81 -5.37
CA GLU A 109 7.48 16.43 -4.08
C GLU A 109 7.77 17.94 -4.04
N ALA A 110 8.82 18.38 -4.74
CA ALA A 110 9.22 19.77 -4.81
C ALA A 110 8.37 20.61 -5.78
N LEU A 111 7.52 20.01 -6.63
CA LEU A 111 6.66 20.74 -7.56
C LEU A 111 5.34 21.15 -6.92
N GLU A 112 4.85 22.33 -7.31
CA GLU A 112 3.49 22.78 -6.98
C GLU A 112 2.49 22.36 -8.07
N PRO A 113 1.18 22.29 -7.77
CA PRO A 113 0.18 21.78 -8.70
C PRO A 113 0.21 22.40 -10.10
N ALA A 114 0.38 23.73 -10.21
CA ALA A 114 0.48 24.42 -11.49
C ALA A 114 1.75 24.03 -12.28
N GLU A 115 2.85 23.76 -11.58
CA GLU A 115 4.12 23.38 -12.19
C GLU A 115 4.13 21.91 -12.63
N VAL A 116 3.39 21.05 -11.92
CA VAL A 116 3.14 19.67 -12.34
C VAL A 116 2.42 19.64 -13.68
N GLU A 117 1.40 20.50 -13.88
CA GLU A 117 0.71 20.60 -15.16
C GLU A 117 1.66 21.07 -16.28
N ASP A 118 2.47 22.10 -16.02
CA ASP A 118 3.44 22.64 -16.98
C ASP A 118 4.51 21.60 -17.41
N LEU A 119 4.90 20.71 -16.49
CA LEU A 119 5.98 19.73 -16.70
C LEU A 119 5.45 18.31 -16.89
N TRP A 120 4.14 18.15 -17.03
CA TRP A 120 3.45 16.87 -17.15
C TRP A 120 4.12 15.88 -18.11
N PRO A 121 4.47 16.25 -19.36
CA PRO A 121 5.04 15.29 -20.31
C PRO A 121 6.40 14.73 -19.88
N PHE A 122 7.16 15.45 -19.04
CA PHE A 122 8.49 15.04 -18.59
C PHE A 122 8.46 14.23 -17.29
N LEU A 123 7.37 14.31 -16.53
CA LEU A 123 7.16 13.52 -15.31
C LEU A 123 6.77 12.07 -15.62
N LEU A 124 6.05 11.85 -16.73
CA LEU A 124 5.49 10.54 -17.06
C LEU A 124 6.53 9.48 -17.44
N PRO A 125 7.58 9.75 -18.24
CA PRO A 125 8.56 8.74 -18.59
C PRO A 125 9.25 8.08 -17.39
N PRO A 126 9.85 8.83 -16.42
CA PRO A 126 10.45 8.18 -15.26
C PRO A 126 9.43 7.48 -14.37
N LEU A 127 8.24 8.07 -14.19
CA LEU A 127 7.18 7.47 -13.38
C LEU A 127 6.72 6.12 -13.95
N LEU A 128 6.40 6.08 -15.25
CA LEU A 128 5.91 4.87 -15.90
C LEU A 128 7.00 3.81 -16.06
N ALA A 129 8.26 4.22 -16.27
CA ALA A 129 9.38 3.29 -16.27
C ALA A 129 9.48 2.50 -14.95
N TYR A 130 9.37 3.19 -13.81
CA TYR A 130 9.34 2.50 -12.51
C TYR A 130 8.05 1.71 -12.27
N LEU A 131 6.87 2.27 -12.61
CA LEU A 131 5.57 1.63 -12.36
C LEU A 131 5.35 0.34 -13.16
N ASP A 132 5.78 0.33 -14.43
CA ASP A 132 5.57 -0.79 -15.34
C ASP A 132 6.77 -1.74 -15.42
N ASP A 133 7.80 -1.54 -14.59
CA ASP A 133 8.97 -2.40 -14.56
C ASP A 133 8.63 -3.86 -14.25
N TYR A 134 9.44 -4.82 -14.66
CA TYR A 134 9.19 -6.22 -14.29
C TYR A 134 9.63 -6.53 -12.84
N GLU A 135 10.59 -5.79 -12.27
CA GLU A 135 11.08 -5.99 -10.90
C GLU A 135 10.19 -5.31 -9.87
N ALA A 136 9.77 -6.07 -8.85
CA ALA A 136 8.90 -5.56 -7.80
C ALA A 136 9.52 -4.38 -7.03
N ALA A 137 10.85 -4.37 -6.83
CA ALA A 137 11.56 -3.29 -6.16
C ALA A 137 11.39 -1.94 -6.89
N ASN A 138 11.49 -1.94 -8.21
CA ASN A 138 11.30 -0.74 -9.03
C ASN A 138 9.83 -0.28 -9.03
N LYS A 139 8.89 -1.23 -9.06
CA LYS A 139 7.45 -0.90 -8.94
C LYS A 139 7.11 -0.22 -7.62
N VAL A 140 7.70 -0.65 -6.50
CA VAL A 140 7.51 0.00 -5.19
C VAL A 140 7.96 1.46 -5.23
N ILE A 141 9.07 1.76 -5.89
CA ILE A 141 9.52 3.13 -6.13
C ILE A 141 8.50 3.88 -6.98
N GLY A 142 8.04 3.29 -8.09
CA GLY A 142 7.05 3.90 -8.98
C GLY A 142 5.75 4.25 -8.26
N ILE A 143 5.26 3.36 -7.39
CA ILE A 143 4.06 3.58 -6.57
C ILE A 143 4.28 4.73 -5.58
N SER A 144 5.46 4.80 -4.97
CA SER A 144 5.84 5.89 -4.05
C SER A 144 5.90 7.25 -4.76
N VAL A 145 6.40 7.29 -6.00
CA VAL A 145 6.40 8.50 -6.85
C VAL A 145 4.97 8.86 -7.27
N LEU A 146 4.16 7.86 -7.64
CA LEU A 146 2.76 8.07 -8.01
C LEU A 146 1.96 8.66 -6.85
N ASP A 147 2.14 8.16 -5.63
CA ASP A 147 1.45 8.68 -4.44
C ASP A 147 1.72 10.17 -4.23
N ALA A 148 3.00 10.57 -4.29
CA ALA A 148 3.42 11.97 -4.18
C ALA A 148 2.86 12.83 -5.32
N LEU A 149 2.80 12.29 -6.54
CA LEU A 149 2.22 12.99 -7.69
C LEU A 149 0.72 13.23 -7.51
N LEU A 150 -0.03 12.23 -6.99
CA LEU A 150 -1.47 12.32 -6.80
C LEU A 150 -1.88 13.36 -5.75
N ASP A 151 -0.98 13.78 -4.85
CA ASP A 151 -1.24 14.91 -3.95
C ASP A 151 -1.21 16.28 -4.65
N LYS A 152 -0.67 16.34 -5.87
CA LYS A 152 -0.47 17.58 -6.64
C LYS A 152 -1.32 17.64 -7.91
N VAL A 153 -2.02 16.56 -8.26
CA VAL A 153 -2.80 16.44 -9.49
C VAL A 153 -4.29 16.53 -9.20
N ASP A 154 -5.03 17.23 -10.07
CA ASP A 154 -6.48 17.27 -10.02
C ASP A 154 -7.14 16.25 -10.98
N ALA A 155 -8.43 16.01 -10.76
CA ALA A 155 -9.23 15.13 -11.60
C ALA A 155 -9.33 15.62 -13.07
N SER A 156 -9.18 16.92 -13.30
CA SER A 156 -9.27 17.55 -14.62
C SER A 156 -8.09 17.18 -15.50
N LEU A 157 -6.87 17.23 -14.95
CA LEU A 157 -5.64 16.85 -15.64
C LEU A 157 -5.66 15.38 -16.02
N LEU A 158 -6.02 14.48 -15.10
CA LEU A 158 -6.13 13.05 -15.39
C LEU A 158 -7.14 12.76 -16.50
N ARG A 159 -8.31 13.41 -16.45
CA ARG A 159 -9.37 13.24 -17.47
C ARG A 159 -8.97 13.79 -18.84
N ARG A 160 -8.37 14.99 -18.88
CA ARG A 160 -7.97 15.65 -20.14
C ARG A 160 -6.80 14.94 -20.83
N THR A 161 -5.93 14.32 -20.03
CA THR A 161 -4.76 13.59 -20.55
C THR A 161 -5.06 12.12 -20.81
N GLY A 162 -6.05 11.54 -20.11
CA GLY A 162 -6.40 10.13 -20.17
C GLY A 162 -5.45 9.22 -19.39
N VAL A 163 -4.43 9.78 -18.74
CA VAL A 163 -3.34 9.01 -18.11
C VAL A 163 -3.80 8.25 -16.86
N GLY A 164 -4.90 8.66 -16.23
CA GLY A 164 -5.46 7.93 -15.08
C GLY A 164 -5.70 6.45 -15.37
N LYS A 165 -6.18 6.10 -16.58
CA LYS A 165 -6.33 4.71 -17.02
C LYS A 165 -5.02 3.97 -17.26
N VAL A 166 -3.95 4.70 -17.58
CA VAL A 166 -2.60 4.11 -17.68
C VAL A 166 -2.09 3.75 -16.29
N PHE A 167 -2.22 4.66 -15.31
CA PHE A 167 -1.84 4.39 -13.92
C PHE A 167 -2.66 3.25 -13.30
N GLU A 168 -3.97 3.20 -13.55
CA GLU A 168 -4.81 2.06 -13.14
C GLU A 168 -4.24 0.74 -13.66
N LYS A 169 -3.86 0.69 -14.95
CA LYS A 169 -3.32 -0.53 -15.54
C LYS A 169 -1.97 -0.94 -14.95
N SER A 170 -1.10 0.02 -14.67
CA SER A 170 0.18 -0.25 -14.00
C SER A 170 -0.03 -0.80 -12.58
N LEU A 171 -0.99 -0.25 -11.84
CA LEU A 171 -1.35 -0.74 -10.50
C LEU A 171 -2.01 -2.12 -10.54
N GLU A 172 -2.88 -2.41 -11.51
CA GLU A 172 -3.39 -3.78 -11.75
C GLU A 172 -2.24 -4.77 -11.97
N ASN A 173 -1.25 -4.40 -12.77
CA ASN A 173 -0.07 -5.24 -13.01
C ASN A 173 0.78 -5.44 -11.75
N ALA A 174 0.73 -4.52 -10.78
CA ALA A 174 1.35 -4.70 -9.48
C ALA A 174 0.60 -5.75 -8.65
N PHE A 175 -0.75 -5.72 -8.66
CA PHE A 175 -1.56 -6.71 -7.97
C PHE A 175 -1.47 -8.13 -8.56
N SER A 176 -1.18 -8.26 -9.85
CA SER A 176 -0.93 -9.56 -10.48
C SER A 176 0.50 -10.09 -10.26
N SER A 177 1.42 -9.28 -9.72
CA SER A 177 2.80 -9.67 -9.46
C SER A 177 2.90 -10.31 -8.07
N LEU A 178 2.45 -11.56 -7.97
CA LEU A 178 2.27 -12.29 -6.69
C LEU A 178 3.33 -13.38 -6.42
N SER A 179 4.33 -13.50 -7.27
CA SER A 179 5.36 -14.54 -7.17
C SER A 179 6.72 -14.04 -6.71
N ASP A 180 6.89 -12.73 -6.57
CA ASP A 180 8.12 -12.11 -6.08
C ASP A 180 8.16 -12.08 -4.54
N PRO A 181 9.32 -12.25 -3.87
CA PRO A 181 9.42 -12.09 -2.42
C PRO A 181 8.94 -10.73 -1.88
N LEU A 182 9.04 -9.65 -2.68
CA LEU A 182 8.55 -8.31 -2.36
C LEU A 182 7.07 -8.10 -2.70
N SER A 183 6.35 -9.11 -3.23
CA SER A 183 4.93 -9.01 -3.56
C SER A 183 4.07 -8.46 -2.40
N PRO A 184 4.24 -8.90 -1.13
CA PRO A 184 3.48 -8.33 -0.01
C PRO A 184 3.68 -6.81 0.14
N SER A 185 4.92 -6.34 0.09
CA SER A 185 5.26 -4.91 0.17
C SER A 185 4.72 -4.14 -1.03
N LEU A 186 4.78 -4.74 -2.22
CA LEU A 186 4.27 -4.16 -3.45
C LEU A 186 2.74 -3.97 -3.39
N VAL A 187 1.99 -5.01 -3.00
CA VAL A 187 0.53 -4.95 -2.87
C VAL A 187 0.11 -3.98 -1.76
N ALA A 188 0.86 -3.95 -0.65
CA ALA A 188 0.60 -3.05 0.46
C ALA A 188 0.76 -1.58 0.06
N ALA A 189 1.80 -1.27 -0.73
CA ALA A 189 2.02 0.07 -1.25
C ALA A 189 0.98 0.45 -2.32
N ALA A 190 0.64 -0.49 -3.21
CA ALA A 190 -0.25 -0.21 -4.35
C ALA A 190 -1.70 0.09 -3.94
N HIS A 191 -2.22 -0.57 -2.90
CA HIS A 191 -3.61 -0.43 -2.48
C HIS A 191 -4.08 1.00 -2.15
N PRO A 192 -3.44 1.71 -1.19
CA PRO A 192 -3.87 3.07 -0.84
C PRO A 192 -3.74 4.02 -2.05
N VAL A 193 -2.71 3.86 -2.87
CA VAL A 193 -2.49 4.67 -4.06
C VAL A 193 -3.55 4.41 -5.14
N ALA A 194 -3.94 3.14 -5.34
CA ALA A 194 -5.02 2.78 -6.24
C ALA A 194 -6.37 3.37 -5.79
N LEU A 195 -6.67 3.31 -4.49
CA LEU A 195 -7.89 3.89 -3.93
C LEU A 195 -7.89 5.42 -4.03
N LYS A 196 -6.75 6.08 -3.80
CA LYS A 196 -6.55 7.52 -3.97
C LYS A 196 -6.78 7.94 -5.43
N LEU A 197 -6.16 7.24 -6.38
CA LEU A 197 -6.34 7.47 -7.82
C LEU A 197 -7.80 7.30 -8.24
N LEU A 198 -8.46 6.24 -7.78
CA LEU A 198 -9.88 6.00 -8.06
C LEU A 198 -10.75 7.13 -7.52
N THR A 199 -10.54 7.52 -6.27
CA THR A 199 -11.32 8.59 -5.62
C THR A 199 -11.15 9.94 -6.33
N LEU A 200 -9.95 10.22 -6.85
CA LEU A 200 -9.70 11.41 -7.68
C LEU A 200 -10.44 11.35 -9.01
N GLN A 201 -10.46 10.20 -9.70
CA GLN A 201 -11.11 10.05 -10.99
C GLN A 201 -12.64 9.96 -10.90
N HIS A 202 -13.14 9.38 -9.82
CA HIS A 202 -14.54 9.09 -9.56
C HIS A 202 -14.93 9.65 -8.18
N PRO A 203 -15.02 10.98 -8.02
CA PRO A 203 -15.42 11.59 -6.75
C PRO A 203 -16.86 11.21 -6.41
N ALA A 204 -17.19 11.19 -5.11
CA ALA A 204 -18.53 10.88 -4.63
C ALA A 204 -19.58 11.80 -5.28
N SER A 205 -20.54 11.21 -5.98
CA SER A 205 -21.60 11.95 -6.65
C SER A 205 -22.66 12.42 -5.65
N SER A 206 -22.92 13.73 -5.60
CA SER A 206 -24.07 14.27 -4.87
C SER A 206 -25.38 14.19 -5.66
N THR A 207 -25.31 13.83 -6.95
CA THR A 207 -26.41 13.91 -7.92
C THR A 207 -27.02 12.55 -8.28
N GLY A 208 -26.67 11.49 -7.57
CA GLY A 208 -27.38 10.21 -7.58
C GLY A 208 -26.84 9.12 -8.50
N ASP A 209 -26.04 9.45 -9.52
CA ASP A 209 -25.33 8.45 -10.34
C ASP A 209 -23.91 8.23 -9.77
N ASP A 210 -23.78 7.24 -8.90
CA ASP A 210 -22.49 6.79 -8.33
C ASP A 210 -22.03 5.46 -8.97
N GLN A 211 -22.68 5.04 -10.06
CA GLN A 211 -22.42 3.75 -10.72
C GLN A 211 -20.97 3.62 -11.21
N PRO A 212 -20.34 4.62 -11.87
CA PRO A 212 -18.96 4.49 -12.32
C PRO A 212 -17.97 4.31 -11.16
N ARG A 213 -18.23 4.98 -10.04
CA ARG A 213 -17.41 4.85 -8.82
C ARG A 213 -17.58 3.47 -8.20
N PHE A 214 -18.81 2.99 -8.10
CA PHE A 214 -19.11 1.65 -7.63
C PHE A 214 -18.43 0.57 -8.47
N ASP A 215 -18.54 0.66 -9.80
CA ASP A 215 -17.90 -0.28 -10.72
C ASP A 215 -16.37 -0.25 -10.60
N ALA A 216 -15.77 0.93 -10.45
CA ALA A 216 -14.33 1.07 -10.23
C ALA A 216 -13.88 0.44 -8.90
N LEU A 217 -14.64 0.64 -7.81
CA LEU A 217 -14.32 0.04 -6.51
C LEU A 217 -14.45 -1.50 -6.55
N CYS A 218 -15.47 -2.00 -7.26
CA CYS A 218 -15.67 -3.42 -7.51
C CYS A 218 -14.52 -4.03 -8.33
N ALA A 219 -14.03 -3.30 -9.33
CA ALA A 219 -12.88 -3.70 -10.15
C ALA A 219 -11.60 -3.74 -9.32
N LEU A 220 -11.35 -2.72 -8.48
CA LEU A 220 -10.20 -2.69 -7.58
C LEU A 220 -10.22 -3.87 -6.60
N LEU A 221 -11.34 -4.09 -5.90
CA LEU A 221 -11.49 -5.24 -4.99
C LEU A 221 -11.21 -6.58 -5.71
N SER A 222 -11.71 -6.73 -6.93
CA SER A 222 -11.47 -7.93 -7.74
C SER A 222 -10.00 -8.09 -8.11
N ALA A 223 -9.36 -7.02 -8.61
CA ALA A 223 -7.99 -7.05 -9.08
C ALA A 223 -6.97 -7.24 -7.96
N SER A 224 -7.27 -6.76 -6.75
CA SER A 224 -6.29 -6.69 -5.66
C SER A 224 -6.54 -7.69 -4.54
N VAL A 225 -7.79 -7.87 -4.10
CA VAL A 225 -8.14 -8.77 -2.98
C VAL A 225 -8.51 -10.14 -3.53
N THR A 226 -9.54 -10.22 -4.38
CA THR A 226 -10.03 -11.49 -4.91
C THR A 226 -8.93 -12.24 -5.67
N HIS A 227 -8.17 -11.54 -6.52
CA HIS A 227 -7.05 -12.13 -7.25
C HIS A 227 -5.96 -12.68 -6.30
N THR A 228 -5.61 -11.94 -5.25
CA THR A 228 -4.63 -12.43 -4.26
C THR A 228 -5.10 -13.71 -3.59
N TRP A 229 -6.38 -13.79 -3.21
CA TRP A 229 -6.95 -14.97 -2.58
C TRP A 229 -7.07 -16.15 -3.54
N GLU A 230 -7.41 -15.91 -4.81
CA GLU A 230 -7.53 -16.97 -5.81
C GLU A 230 -6.17 -17.65 -6.10
N PHE A 231 -5.09 -16.87 -6.18
CA PHE A 231 -3.79 -17.39 -6.62
C PHE A 231 -2.80 -17.65 -5.48
N LYS A 232 -2.98 -17.04 -4.30
CA LYS A 232 -2.03 -17.12 -3.17
C LYS A 232 -2.70 -17.23 -1.80
N SER A 233 -3.91 -17.80 -1.72
CA SER A 233 -4.55 -18.10 -0.43
C SER A 233 -3.61 -18.87 0.49
N GLY A 234 -3.53 -18.47 1.76
CA GLY A 234 -2.70 -19.11 2.77
C GLY A 234 -1.24 -18.65 2.81
N HIS A 235 -0.81 -17.79 1.88
CA HIS A 235 0.47 -17.09 2.03
C HIS A 235 0.33 -15.96 3.05
N VAL A 236 0.76 -16.19 4.29
CA VAL A 236 0.52 -15.32 5.47
C VAL A 236 0.68 -13.83 5.17
N ALA A 237 1.81 -13.40 4.59
CA ALA A 237 2.04 -11.98 4.34
C ALA A 237 1.09 -11.35 3.28
N LEU A 238 0.70 -12.12 2.25
CA LEU A 238 -0.21 -11.62 1.21
C LEU A 238 -1.66 -11.63 1.72
N GLU A 239 -2.01 -12.64 2.52
CA GLU A 239 -3.29 -12.72 3.23
C GLU A 239 -3.46 -11.53 4.18
N THR A 240 -2.44 -11.22 4.99
CA THR A 240 -2.44 -10.05 5.87
C THR A 240 -2.67 -8.75 5.10
N VAL A 241 -1.89 -8.52 4.03
CA VAL A 241 -1.97 -7.28 3.26
C VAL A 241 -3.31 -7.13 2.53
N SER A 242 -3.83 -8.21 1.94
CA SER A 242 -5.15 -8.19 1.28
C SER A 242 -6.30 -7.99 2.29
N CYS A 243 -6.18 -8.53 3.50
CA CYS A 243 -7.12 -8.24 4.58
C CYS A 243 -7.06 -6.78 5.05
N LEU A 244 -5.85 -6.21 5.21
CA LEU A 244 -5.67 -4.80 5.59
C LEU A 244 -6.20 -3.81 4.55
N ALA A 245 -6.26 -4.22 3.29
CA ALA A 245 -6.84 -3.42 2.23
C ALA A 245 -8.37 -3.37 2.23
N LEU A 246 -9.04 -4.34 2.83
CA LEU A 246 -10.50 -4.44 2.82
C LEU A 246 -11.20 -3.29 3.54
N PRO A 247 -10.84 -2.91 4.80
CA PRO A 247 -11.53 -1.84 5.53
C PRO A 247 -11.78 -0.56 4.71
N PRO A 248 -10.76 0.11 4.14
CA PRO A 248 -11.00 1.34 3.38
C PRO A 248 -11.80 1.10 2.09
N LEU A 249 -11.67 -0.06 1.44
CA LEU A 249 -12.46 -0.41 0.25
C LEU A 249 -13.93 -0.64 0.60
N LEU A 250 -14.20 -1.36 1.69
CA LEU A 250 -15.55 -1.67 2.15
C LEU A 250 -16.26 -0.42 2.67
N ASP A 251 -15.56 0.45 3.39
CA ASP A 251 -16.10 1.73 3.82
C ASP A 251 -16.40 2.64 2.61
N ALA A 252 -15.57 2.61 1.55
CA ALA A 252 -15.85 3.34 0.31
C ALA A 252 -17.03 2.74 -0.49
N LEU A 253 -17.22 1.42 -0.46
CA LEU A 253 -18.36 0.72 -1.08
C LEU A 253 -19.66 0.86 -0.29
N GLY A 254 -19.58 1.04 1.04
CA GLY A 254 -20.72 1.04 1.94
C GLY A 254 -21.59 -0.21 1.79
N ALA A 255 -22.91 -0.02 1.64
CA ALA A 255 -23.87 -1.11 1.44
C ALA A 255 -23.61 -1.93 0.16
N GLY A 256 -22.86 -1.38 -0.80
CA GLY A 256 -22.42 -2.10 -2.01
C GLY A 256 -21.59 -3.36 -1.69
N SER A 257 -20.95 -3.41 -0.52
CA SER A 257 -20.23 -4.58 0.00
C SER A 257 -21.09 -5.85 0.12
N ILE A 258 -22.42 -5.72 0.21
CA ILE A 258 -23.35 -6.85 0.28
C ILE A 258 -23.16 -7.83 -0.88
N ARG A 259 -22.80 -7.33 -2.08
CA ARG A 259 -22.54 -8.15 -3.28
C ARG A 259 -21.44 -9.20 -3.05
N TYR A 260 -20.51 -8.92 -2.15
CA TYR A 260 -19.32 -9.72 -1.92
C TYR A 260 -19.40 -10.63 -0.69
N LEU A 261 -20.53 -10.66 0.04
CA LEU A 261 -20.65 -11.45 1.27
C LEU A 261 -20.37 -12.95 1.08
N GLN A 262 -20.77 -13.50 -0.07
CA GLN A 262 -20.53 -14.91 -0.39
C GLN A 262 -19.05 -15.23 -0.60
N LEU A 263 -18.23 -14.23 -0.89
CA LEU A 263 -16.77 -14.36 -1.01
C LEU A 263 -16.09 -14.01 0.33
N LEU A 264 -16.37 -12.81 0.85
CA LEU A 264 -15.67 -12.23 2.00
C LEU A 264 -15.90 -13.04 3.28
N VAL A 265 -17.15 -13.37 3.61
CA VAL A 265 -17.45 -14.02 4.89
C VAL A 265 -16.85 -15.44 4.95
N PRO A 266 -17.05 -16.31 3.94
CA PRO A 266 -16.43 -17.63 3.97
C PRO A 266 -14.91 -17.61 4.07
N HIS A 267 -14.26 -16.72 3.31
CA HIS A 267 -12.80 -16.61 3.28
C HIS A 267 -12.25 -16.10 4.62
N LEU A 268 -12.72 -14.96 5.11
CA LEU A 268 -12.26 -14.37 6.37
C LEU A 268 -12.52 -15.26 7.58
N CYS A 269 -13.69 -15.92 7.65
CA CYS A 269 -13.95 -16.92 8.69
C CYS A 269 -12.99 -18.10 8.58
N GLY A 270 -12.66 -18.55 7.36
CA GLY A 270 -11.70 -19.62 7.13
C GLY A 270 -10.29 -19.25 7.59
N VAL A 271 -9.87 -18.00 7.37
CA VAL A 271 -8.60 -17.47 7.90
C VAL A 271 -8.60 -17.51 9.43
N LEU A 272 -9.66 -17.02 10.08
CA LEU A 272 -9.77 -17.00 11.55
C LEU A 272 -9.71 -18.40 12.19
N THR A 273 -10.26 -19.42 11.53
CA THR A 273 -10.25 -20.80 12.00
C THR A 273 -9.08 -21.63 11.45
N GLY A 274 -8.20 -21.02 10.64
CA GLY A 274 -7.19 -21.72 9.86
C GLY A 274 -5.83 -21.85 10.55
N ALA A 275 -5.67 -21.32 11.76
CA ALA A 275 -4.39 -21.30 12.47
C ALA A 275 -3.83 -22.71 12.70
N ASN A 276 -4.69 -23.72 12.94
CA ASN A 276 -4.33 -25.15 13.01
C ASN A 276 -3.08 -25.44 13.87
N GLY A 277 -2.90 -24.73 14.99
CA GLY A 277 -1.74 -24.86 15.89
C GLY A 277 -0.45 -24.14 15.45
N THR A 278 -0.50 -23.37 14.36
CA THR A 278 0.62 -22.54 13.88
C THR A 278 0.50 -21.09 14.34
N TRP A 279 0.95 -20.84 15.58
CA TRP A 279 0.94 -19.52 16.20
C TRP A 279 2.32 -18.87 16.14
N THR A 280 2.47 -17.87 15.26
CA THR A 280 3.61 -16.95 15.19
C THR A 280 3.11 -15.51 15.25
N ARG A 281 4.04 -14.55 15.35
CA ARG A 281 3.69 -13.13 15.29
C ARG A 281 2.99 -12.78 13.98
N GLU A 282 3.45 -13.33 12.88
CA GLU A 282 2.91 -13.09 11.54
C GLU A 282 1.51 -13.69 11.38
N THR A 283 1.28 -14.91 11.88
CA THR A 283 -0.06 -15.51 11.83
C THR A 283 -1.04 -14.78 12.75
N ALA A 284 -0.63 -14.36 13.94
CA ALA A 284 -1.44 -13.50 14.80
C ALA A 284 -1.79 -12.16 14.11
N GLY A 285 -0.84 -11.54 13.43
CA GLY A 285 -1.07 -10.32 12.65
C GLY A 285 -2.02 -10.52 11.48
N MET A 286 -1.95 -11.66 10.80
CA MET A 286 -2.89 -12.05 9.73
C MET A 286 -4.31 -12.23 10.27
N LEU A 287 -4.47 -12.95 11.38
CA LEU A 287 -5.76 -13.15 12.04
C LEU A 287 -6.35 -11.82 12.51
N HIS A 288 -5.53 -10.93 13.05
CA HIS A 288 -5.94 -9.58 13.44
C HIS A 288 -6.47 -8.79 12.23
N ALA A 289 -5.72 -8.76 11.12
CA ALA A 289 -6.16 -8.11 9.90
C ALA A 289 -7.49 -8.68 9.37
N ALA A 290 -7.65 -10.01 9.41
CA ALA A 290 -8.89 -10.67 9.01
C ALA A 290 -10.06 -10.31 9.93
N ALA A 291 -9.84 -10.24 11.25
CA ALA A 291 -10.85 -9.83 12.22
C ALA A 291 -11.30 -8.38 11.98
N VAL A 292 -10.37 -7.45 11.75
CA VAL A 292 -10.68 -6.04 11.42
C VAL A 292 -11.49 -5.95 10.13
N ALA A 293 -11.09 -6.68 9.08
CA ALA A 293 -11.83 -6.74 7.83
C ALA A 293 -13.24 -7.29 8.03
N LEU A 294 -13.41 -8.34 8.85
CA LEU A 294 -14.69 -8.95 9.15
C LEU A 294 -15.63 -8.02 9.93
N GLY A 295 -15.08 -7.23 10.86
CA GLY A 295 -15.82 -6.16 11.54
C GLY A 295 -16.32 -5.09 10.55
N CYS A 296 -15.49 -4.71 9.57
CA CYS A 296 -15.91 -3.79 8.51
C CYS A 296 -16.99 -4.39 7.60
N VAL A 297 -16.95 -5.69 7.32
CA VAL A 297 -18.03 -6.41 6.63
C VAL A 297 -19.33 -6.35 7.45
N ALA A 298 -19.27 -6.65 8.75
CA ALA A 298 -20.44 -6.62 9.64
C ALA A 298 -21.08 -5.22 9.68
N ARG A 299 -20.26 -4.17 9.75
CA ARG A 299 -20.70 -2.77 9.77
C ARG A 299 -21.30 -2.30 8.44
N ASN A 300 -20.66 -2.60 7.31
CA ASN A 300 -21.11 -2.08 6.01
C ASN A 300 -22.25 -2.91 5.39
N ALA A 301 -22.38 -4.19 5.77
CA ALA A 301 -23.38 -5.11 5.22
C ALA A 301 -24.41 -5.59 6.27
N THR A 302 -24.63 -4.81 7.34
CA THR A 302 -25.41 -5.23 8.52
C THR A 302 -26.80 -5.78 8.18
N ALA A 303 -27.48 -5.23 7.18
CA ALA A 303 -28.82 -5.68 6.76
C ALA A 303 -28.88 -7.13 6.28
N ARG A 304 -27.77 -7.69 5.80
CA ARG A 304 -27.69 -9.08 5.32
C ARG A 304 -26.86 -9.99 6.21
N VAL A 305 -26.00 -9.42 7.06
CA VAL A 305 -25.19 -10.18 8.01
C VAL A 305 -26.05 -10.77 9.13
N SER A 306 -26.93 -9.97 9.75
CA SER A 306 -27.74 -10.28 10.94
C SER A 306 -28.85 -11.34 10.74
N GLY A 307 -28.72 -12.21 9.75
CA GLY A 307 -29.73 -13.25 9.48
C GLY A 307 -29.14 -14.51 8.87
N ARG A 308 -28.16 -14.36 7.98
CA ARG A 308 -27.52 -15.50 7.31
C ARG A 308 -26.08 -15.77 7.78
N TRP A 309 -25.35 -14.71 8.09
CA TRP A 309 -23.89 -14.79 8.25
C TRP A 309 -23.44 -14.67 9.70
N GLU A 310 -24.24 -14.03 10.54
CA GLU A 310 -23.96 -13.79 11.96
C GLU A 310 -23.50 -15.05 12.70
N GLY A 311 -24.24 -16.16 12.62
CA GLY A 311 -23.85 -17.41 13.30
C GLY A 311 -22.51 -17.96 12.83
N ARG A 312 -22.19 -17.84 11.53
CA ARG A 312 -20.90 -18.27 10.97
C ARG A 312 -19.75 -17.37 11.44
N ILE A 313 -19.98 -16.06 11.43
CA ILE A 313 -19.00 -15.06 11.91
C ILE A 313 -18.74 -15.27 13.40
N GLY A 314 -19.79 -15.34 14.21
CA GLY A 314 -19.69 -15.56 15.65
C GLY A 314 -18.97 -16.86 16.00
N ALA A 315 -19.26 -17.96 15.30
CA ALA A 315 -18.57 -19.22 15.52
C ALA A 315 -17.06 -19.14 15.20
N ALA A 316 -16.70 -18.52 14.06
CA ALA A 316 -15.29 -18.36 13.69
C ALA A 316 -14.51 -17.46 14.67
N VAL A 317 -15.15 -16.37 15.12
CA VAL A 317 -14.58 -15.45 16.12
C VAL A 317 -14.38 -16.15 17.46
N ALA A 318 -15.40 -16.89 17.93
CA ALA A 318 -15.32 -17.64 19.19
C ALA A 318 -14.25 -18.74 19.13
N GLN A 319 -14.15 -19.46 18.01
CA GLN A 319 -13.12 -20.48 17.82
C GLN A 319 -11.71 -19.86 17.85
N CYS A 320 -11.47 -18.81 17.06
CA CYS A 320 -10.18 -18.10 17.03
C CYS A 320 -9.79 -17.57 18.41
N TRP A 321 -10.76 -17.04 19.16
CA TRP A 321 -10.57 -16.58 20.53
C TRP A 321 -10.11 -17.69 21.49
N VAL A 322 -10.78 -18.85 21.45
CA VAL A 322 -10.43 -20.00 22.28
C VAL A 322 -9.04 -20.51 21.92
N GLU A 323 -8.76 -20.70 20.63
CA GLU A 323 -7.44 -21.16 20.16
C GLU A 323 -6.33 -20.18 20.58
N ALA A 324 -6.54 -18.87 20.48
CA ALA A 324 -5.57 -17.85 20.90
C ALA A 324 -5.24 -17.85 22.41
N ARG A 325 -6.08 -18.51 23.23
CA ARG A 325 -5.92 -18.58 24.69
C ARG A 325 -5.49 -19.94 25.19
N GLU A 326 -5.93 -21.01 24.55
CA GLU A 326 -5.75 -22.38 25.03
C GLU A 326 -4.71 -23.18 24.24
N ASP A 327 -4.44 -22.81 22.98
CA ASP A 327 -3.46 -23.51 22.17
C ASP A 327 -2.05 -23.34 22.75
N GLU A 328 -1.31 -24.44 22.90
CA GLU A 328 0.03 -24.42 23.52
C GLU A 328 1.01 -23.49 22.79
N ALA A 329 0.91 -23.39 21.46
CA ALA A 329 1.77 -22.51 20.68
C ALA A 329 1.37 -21.04 20.87
N ALA A 330 0.07 -20.73 20.98
CA ALA A 330 -0.41 -19.39 21.31
C ALA A 330 0.02 -18.97 22.73
N VAL A 331 -0.05 -19.88 23.70
CA VAL A 331 0.40 -19.64 25.08
C VAL A 331 1.89 -19.34 25.11
N LYS A 332 2.72 -20.12 24.41
CA LYS A 332 4.17 -19.86 24.28
C LYS A 332 4.45 -18.52 23.62
N LEU A 333 3.73 -18.17 22.56
CA LEU A 333 3.85 -16.87 21.90
C LEU A 333 3.54 -15.71 22.86
N ARG A 334 2.57 -15.88 23.76
CA ARG A 334 2.16 -14.88 24.75
C ARG A 334 3.22 -14.61 25.84
N GLU A 335 4.19 -15.50 26.03
CA GLU A 335 5.26 -15.31 27.01
C GLU A 335 6.21 -14.15 26.61
N GLY A 336 6.42 -13.94 25.31
CA GLY A 336 7.22 -12.84 24.78
C GLY A 336 6.43 -11.54 24.64
N ASP A 337 7.08 -10.39 24.87
CA ASP A 337 6.43 -9.07 24.82
C ASP A 337 5.79 -8.77 23.45
N GLU A 338 6.50 -9.06 22.35
CA GLU A 338 5.97 -8.83 21.00
C GLU A 338 4.78 -9.74 20.68
N GLY A 339 4.84 -11.01 21.08
CA GLY A 339 3.75 -11.97 20.87
C GLY A 339 2.53 -11.66 21.73
N ARG A 340 2.74 -11.22 22.97
CA ARG A 340 1.69 -10.70 23.86
C ARG A 340 0.98 -9.50 23.23
N GLY A 341 1.73 -8.55 22.66
CA GLY A 341 1.17 -7.40 21.96
C GLY A 341 0.28 -7.82 20.78
N ALA A 342 0.78 -8.70 19.91
CA ALA A 342 0.05 -9.17 18.74
C ALA A 342 -1.25 -9.92 19.12
N LEU A 343 -1.21 -10.78 20.14
CA LEU A 343 -2.39 -11.50 20.63
C LEU A 343 -3.41 -10.55 21.29
N HIS A 344 -2.94 -9.53 22.00
CA HIS A 344 -3.82 -8.51 22.58
C HIS A 344 -4.54 -7.70 21.50
N GLU A 345 -3.84 -7.30 20.43
CA GLU A 345 -4.46 -6.63 19.27
C GLU A 345 -5.51 -7.53 18.61
N LEU A 346 -5.20 -8.81 18.39
CA LEU A 346 -6.15 -9.79 17.88
C LEU A 346 -7.39 -9.91 18.77
N GLU A 347 -7.21 -10.10 20.08
CA GLU A 347 -8.32 -10.17 21.04
C GLU A 347 -9.21 -8.91 21.00
N GLY A 348 -8.60 -7.73 20.91
CA GLY A 348 -9.32 -6.47 20.75
C GLY A 348 -10.15 -6.43 19.47
N ALA A 349 -9.57 -6.84 18.34
CA ALA A 349 -10.29 -6.89 17.07
C ALA A 349 -11.44 -7.92 17.08
N LEU A 350 -11.25 -9.11 17.67
CA LEU A 350 -12.30 -10.13 17.80
C LEU A 350 -13.49 -9.62 18.62
N ARG A 351 -13.25 -8.92 19.73
CA ARG A 351 -14.31 -8.26 20.51
C ARG A 351 -15.05 -7.21 19.68
N ALA A 352 -14.32 -6.39 18.92
CA ALA A 352 -14.93 -5.38 18.05
C ALA A 352 -15.86 -6.01 17.00
N VAL A 353 -15.54 -7.19 16.46
CA VAL A 353 -16.46 -7.92 15.55
C VAL A 353 -17.76 -8.29 16.26
N VAL A 354 -17.67 -8.82 17.48
CA VAL A 354 -18.85 -9.19 18.28
C VAL A 354 -19.73 -7.98 18.59
N GLU A 355 -19.12 -6.83 18.92
CA GLU A 355 -19.84 -5.57 19.12
C GLU A 355 -20.57 -5.09 17.86
N GLU A 356 -19.93 -5.20 16.69
CA GLU A 356 -20.56 -4.84 15.40
C GLU A 356 -21.75 -5.76 15.07
N LEU A 357 -21.70 -7.04 15.43
CA LEU A 357 -22.83 -7.95 15.29
C LEU A 357 -24.00 -7.57 16.22
N GLY A 358 -23.69 -7.18 17.47
CA GLY A 358 -24.70 -6.84 18.49
C GLY A 358 -25.39 -5.47 18.30
N ARG A 359 -24.86 -4.57 17.46
CA ARG A 359 -25.35 -3.17 17.32
C ARG A 359 -26.81 -3.00 16.91
N LYS A 360 -27.47 -4.01 16.31
CA LYS A 360 -28.88 -3.93 15.92
C LYS A 360 -29.87 -4.47 16.94
N GLU A 361 -29.43 -5.26 17.93
CA GLU A 361 -30.31 -5.91 18.91
C GLU A 361 -30.43 -5.10 20.21
N GLY A 362 -30.82 -3.82 20.16
CA GLY A 362 -31.31 -3.10 21.34
C GLY A 362 -30.50 -3.22 22.65
N GLY A 363 -29.17 -3.40 22.57
CA GLY A 363 -28.28 -3.52 23.73
C GLY A 363 -28.13 -4.92 24.34
N ALA A 364 -28.71 -5.97 23.79
CA ALA A 364 -28.46 -7.34 24.25
C ALA A 364 -27.62 -8.08 23.20
N LEU A 365 -26.33 -8.29 23.50
CA LEU A 365 -25.54 -9.33 22.87
C LEU A 365 -26.28 -10.66 23.07
N LEU A 366 -26.96 -11.20 22.05
CA LEU A 366 -27.44 -12.58 22.09
C LEU A 366 -26.24 -13.53 21.97
N ALA A 367 -25.41 -13.59 23.01
CA ALA A 367 -24.66 -14.80 23.27
C ALA A 367 -25.71 -15.88 23.58
N PRO A 368 -25.83 -16.96 22.79
CA PRO A 368 -26.72 -18.04 23.16
C PRO A 368 -26.31 -18.55 24.55
N PRO A 369 -27.26 -18.84 25.47
CA PRO A 369 -26.98 -19.09 26.89
C PRO A 369 -25.86 -20.10 27.18
N ARG A 370 -25.66 -21.06 26.26
CA ARG A 370 -24.63 -22.11 26.35
C ARG A 370 -23.21 -21.63 26.04
N LEU A 371 -23.02 -20.58 25.25
CA LEU A 371 -21.68 -20.03 24.92
C LEU A 371 -21.09 -19.21 26.07
N VAL A 372 -21.91 -18.73 27.02
CA VAL A 372 -21.49 -17.95 28.21
C VAL A 372 -21.02 -18.86 29.36
N GLU A 373 -21.34 -20.15 29.30
CA GLU A 373 -20.93 -21.11 30.34
C GLU A 373 -19.43 -21.41 30.29
N ASP A 374 -18.82 -21.37 29.10
CA ASP A 374 -17.39 -21.56 28.88
C ASP A 374 -16.58 -20.37 29.44
N PRO A 375 -15.71 -20.59 30.44
CA PRO A 375 -14.91 -19.52 31.04
C PRO A 375 -13.99 -18.82 30.04
N ALA A 376 -13.52 -19.51 28.99
CA ALA A 376 -12.67 -18.91 27.97
C ALA A 376 -13.43 -17.84 27.17
N LEU A 377 -14.73 -18.07 26.91
CA LEU A 377 -15.58 -17.19 26.10
C LEU A 377 -16.24 -16.06 26.89
N ARG A 378 -16.31 -16.15 28.23
CA ARG A 378 -16.90 -15.07 29.06
C ARG A 378 -16.26 -13.72 28.80
N ASP A 379 -14.95 -13.70 28.66
CA ASP A 379 -14.20 -12.47 28.42
C ASP A 379 -14.52 -11.85 27.05
N LEU A 380 -14.76 -12.67 26.03
CA LEU A 380 -15.09 -12.21 24.67
C LEU A 380 -16.41 -11.43 24.63
N PHE A 381 -17.41 -11.86 25.39
CA PHE A 381 -18.74 -11.24 25.44
C PHE A 381 -18.90 -10.22 26.60
N SER A 382 -17.87 -10.06 27.44
CA SER A 382 -17.90 -9.08 28.52
C SER A 382 -17.65 -7.67 27.98
N PRO A 383 -18.38 -6.64 28.46
CA PRO A 383 -18.11 -5.27 28.09
C PRO A 383 -16.65 -4.91 28.43
N PRO A 384 -15.96 -4.11 27.60
CA PRO A 384 -14.58 -3.71 27.90
C PRO A 384 -14.54 -3.06 29.28
N ALA A 385 -13.61 -3.48 30.13
CA ALA A 385 -13.44 -2.92 31.45
C ALA A 385 -13.24 -1.41 31.28
N VAL A 386 -14.23 -0.63 31.71
CA VAL A 386 -14.11 0.82 31.75
C VAL A 386 -12.95 1.10 32.69
N ALA A 387 -11.82 1.55 32.14
CA ALA A 387 -10.75 2.08 32.95
C ALA A 387 -11.37 3.21 33.76
N ALA A 388 -11.53 3.00 35.07
CA ALA A 388 -11.90 4.05 35.99
C ALA A 388 -10.71 5.02 36.03
N TRP A 389 -10.84 6.16 35.36
CA TRP A 389 -9.97 7.31 35.52
C TRP A 389 -10.44 8.16 36.69
#